data_AF-A0A957F005-F1
#
_entry.id   AF-A0A957F005-F1
#
_cell.length_a   1.000
_cell.length_b   1.000
_cell.length_c   1.000
_cell.angle_alpha   90.00
_cell.angle_beta   90.00
_cell.angle_gamma   90.00
#
_symmetry.space_group_name_H-M   'P 1'
#
loop_
_entity.id
_entity.type
_entity.pdbx_description
1 polymer ?
#
loop_
_entity_poly.entity_id
_entity_poly.type
_entity_poly.pdbx_seq_one_letter_code
_entity_poly.pdbx_strand_id
1 'polypeptide(L)'
;DKTMIDALEPAVQALEDAAADAVTVAEAMRAARRAAENGMHHTIALEAQKGRASYLGPRSVGHQDPGATSAYYLIETAAEAFGDNA
;
A
#
# COMPACT_ATOMS: atom_id res chain seq x y z
N ASP A 1 10.52 4.96 -1.38
CA ASP A 1 11.82 4.30 -1.76
C ASP A 1 11.69 3.21 -2.82
N LYS A 2 10.47 3.00 -3.36
CA LYS A 2 10.11 1.88 -4.24
C LYS A 2 10.28 0.54 -3.52
N THR A 3 9.51 0.36 -2.46
CA THR A 3 9.50 -0.79 -1.54
C THR A 3 8.08 -1.06 -1.04
N MET A 4 7.91 -2.12 -0.23
CA MET A 4 6.65 -2.41 0.47
C MET A 4 6.12 -1.26 1.35
N ILE A 5 7.00 -0.39 1.86
CA ILE A 5 6.62 0.73 2.71
C ILE A 5 5.75 1.73 1.94
N ASP A 6 6.01 1.90 0.65
CA ASP A 6 5.24 2.81 -0.20
C ASP A 6 3.75 2.40 -0.30
N ALA A 7 3.39 1.14 0.02
CA ALA A 7 2.00 0.70 0.18
C ALA A 7 1.53 0.64 1.65
N LEU A 8 2.40 0.21 2.57
CA LEU A 8 2.03 0.03 3.99
C LEU A 8 1.82 1.36 4.73
N GLU A 9 2.70 2.33 4.53
CA GLU A 9 2.65 3.60 5.26
C GLU A 9 1.36 4.39 4.96
N PRO A 10 0.91 4.55 3.69
CA PRO A 10 -0.39 5.15 3.41
C PRO A 10 -1.57 4.37 4.01
N ALA A 11 -1.49 3.03 4.05
CA ALA A 11 -2.53 2.19 4.65
C ALA A 11 -2.64 2.41 6.16
N VAL A 12 -1.50 2.49 6.86
CA VAL A 12 -1.42 2.79 8.29
C VAL A 12 -1.98 4.18 8.57
N GLN A 13 -1.59 5.20 7.80
CA GLN A 13 -2.12 6.55 7.97
C GLN A 13 -3.66 6.58 7.82
N ALA A 14 -4.20 5.88 6.82
CA ALA A 14 -5.64 5.79 6.63
C ALA A 14 -6.37 5.10 7.80
N LEU A 15 -5.73 4.13 8.47
CA LEU A 15 -6.28 3.50 9.67
C LEU A 15 -6.21 4.44 10.89
N GLU A 16 -5.13 5.21 11.04
CA GLU A 16 -4.99 6.20 12.12
C GLU A 16 -6.03 7.32 11.98
N ASP A 17 -6.21 7.85 10.77
CA ASP A 17 -7.22 8.87 10.48
C ASP A 17 -8.64 8.34 10.76
N ALA A 18 -8.93 7.10 10.32
CA ALA A 18 -10.21 6.44 10.58
C ALA A 18 -10.47 6.22 12.08
N ALA A 19 -9.42 5.91 12.86
CA ALA A 19 -9.54 5.75 14.30
C ALA A 19 -9.87 7.07 15.01
N ALA A 20 -9.41 8.22 14.47
CA ALA A 20 -9.75 9.54 14.98
C ALA A 20 -11.21 9.92 14.70
N ASP A 21 -11.76 9.49 13.56
CA ASP A 21 -13.11 9.82 13.10
C ASP A 21 -14.22 8.85 13.58
N ALA A 22 -13.87 7.86 14.42
CA ALA A 22 -14.79 6.86 14.98
C ALA A 22 -15.63 6.10 13.93
N VAL A 23 -15.06 5.84 12.75
CA VAL A 23 -15.73 5.06 11.69
C VAL A 23 -15.71 3.57 11.99
N THR A 24 -16.53 2.80 11.27
CA THR A 24 -16.57 1.34 11.45
C THR A 24 -15.27 0.67 10.98
N VAL A 25 -14.96 -0.52 11.51
CA VAL A 25 -13.81 -1.33 11.08
C VAL A 25 -13.85 -1.58 9.57
N ALA A 26 -15.04 -1.88 9.02
CA ALA A 26 -15.22 -2.10 7.59
C ALA A 26 -14.86 -0.86 6.76
N GLU A 27 -15.27 0.34 7.19
CA GLU A 27 -14.93 1.59 6.50
C GLU A 27 -13.44 1.92 6.60
N ALA A 28 -12.84 1.74 7.78
CA ALA A 28 -11.41 1.91 8.00
C ALA A 28 -10.59 0.98 7.10
N MET A 29 -10.96 -0.29 7.01
CA MET A 29 -10.27 -1.27 6.16
C MET A 29 -10.42 -0.97 4.67
N ARG A 30 -11.61 -0.51 4.21
CA ARG A 30 -11.78 -0.03 2.83
C ARG A 30 -10.92 1.19 2.52
N ALA A 31 -10.74 2.10 3.48
CA ALA A 31 -9.85 3.25 3.33
C ALA A 31 -8.38 2.83 3.24
N ALA A 32 -7.95 1.94 4.15
CA ALA A 32 -6.61 1.35 4.14
C ALA A 32 -6.30 0.63 2.81
N ARG A 33 -7.24 -0.16 2.28
CA ARG A 33 -7.10 -0.84 0.98
C ARG A 33 -6.86 0.16 -0.14
N ARG A 34 -7.67 1.23 -0.24
CA ARG A 34 -7.50 2.28 -1.27
C ARG A 34 -6.16 3.00 -1.13
N ALA A 35 -5.73 3.30 0.09
CA ALA A 35 -4.46 3.96 0.33
C ALA A 35 -3.27 3.05 -0.06
N ALA A 36 -3.31 1.76 0.30
CA ALA A 36 -2.34 0.76 -0.11
C ALA A 36 -2.28 0.60 -1.64
N GLU A 37 -3.43 0.55 -2.31
CA GLU A 37 -3.55 0.45 -3.77
C GLU A 37 -2.86 1.63 -4.46
N ASN A 38 -3.14 2.85 -3.99
CA ASN A 38 -2.52 4.07 -4.50
C ASN A 38 -1.01 4.08 -4.26
N GLY A 39 -0.58 3.70 -3.06
CA GLY A 39 0.84 3.58 -2.71
C GLY A 39 1.59 2.58 -3.58
N MET A 40 0.99 1.41 -3.82
CA MET A 40 1.49 0.40 -4.73
C MET A 40 1.61 0.93 -6.16
N HIS A 41 0.58 1.58 -6.72
CA HIS A 41 0.62 2.17 -8.06
C HIS A 41 1.65 3.30 -8.18
N HIS A 42 1.81 4.11 -7.12
CA HIS A 42 2.78 5.20 -7.10
C HIS A 42 4.21 4.70 -7.34
N THR A 43 4.53 3.48 -6.89
CA THR A 43 5.87 2.90 -7.11
C THR A 43 6.28 2.81 -8.57
N ILE A 44 5.35 2.77 -9.53
CA ILE A 44 5.65 2.71 -10.97
C ILE A 44 6.50 3.92 -11.39
N ALA A 45 6.18 5.11 -10.90
CA ALA A 45 6.88 6.34 -11.26
C ALA A 45 8.22 6.54 -10.53
N LEU A 46 8.52 5.72 -9.51
CA LEU A 46 9.69 5.89 -8.67
C LEU A 46 10.94 5.20 -9.22
N GLU A 47 12.08 5.88 -9.10
CA GLU A 47 13.39 5.26 -9.18
C GLU A 47 13.73 4.57 -7.85
N ALA A 48 14.11 3.30 -7.91
CA ALA A 48 14.41 2.49 -6.73
C ALA A 48 15.66 2.97 -6.00
N GLN A 49 15.54 3.25 -4.70
CA GLN A 49 16.68 3.65 -3.84
C GLN A 49 17.13 2.53 -2.90
N LYS A 50 16.34 1.44 -2.80
CA LYS A 50 16.58 0.31 -1.90
C LYS A 50 16.41 -1.03 -2.63
N GLY A 51 16.96 -2.10 -2.02
CA GLY A 51 16.81 -3.47 -2.50
C GLY A 51 17.46 -3.73 -3.87
N ARG A 52 17.16 -4.90 -4.46
CA ARG A 52 17.77 -5.33 -5.74
C ARG A 52 17.37 -4.46 -6.92
N ALA A 53 16.20 -3.82 -6.87
CA ALA A 53 15.75 -2.92 -7.94
C ALA A 53 16.63 -1.66 -8.06
N SER A 54 17.25 -1.21 -6.96
CA SER A 54 18.17 -0.06 -6.97
C SER A 54 19.39 -0.25 -7.88
N TYR A 55 19.79 -1.49 -8.15
CA TYR A 55 20.91 -1.79 -9.06
C TYR A 55 20.64 -1.39 -10.51
N LEU A 56 19.37 -1.18 -10.86
CA LEU A 56 18.95 -0.77 -12.20
C LEU A 56 18.93 0.76 -12.39
N GLY A 57 19.02 1.54 -11.30
CA GLY A 57 18.95 3.00 -11.33
C GLY A 57 17.70 3.49 -12.10
N PRO A 58 17.85 4.43 -13.06
CA PRO A 58 16.73 4.98 -13.83
C PRO A 58 15.89 3.95 -14.58
N ARG A 59 16.45 2.76 -14.89
CA ARG A 59 15.72 1.68 -15.56
C ARG A 59 14.65 1.02 -14.69
N SER A 60 14.64 1.29 -13.38
CA SER A 60 13.60 0.82 -12.46
C SER A 60 12.28 1.59 -12.59
N VAL A 61 12.32 2.81 -13.16
CA VAL A 61 11.12 3.62 -13.44
C VAL A 61 10.25 2.92 -14.49
N GLY A 62 8.93 3.06 -14.37
CA GLY A 62 7.94 2.44 -15.24
C GLY A 62 7.54 1.01 -14.85
N HIS A 63 8.14 0.45 -13.80
CA HIS A 63 7.85 -0.90 -13.30
C HIS A 63 7.32 -0.85 -11.88
N GLN A 64 6.21 -1.53 -11.59
CA GLN A 64 5.65 -1.61 -10.24
C GLN A 64 6.57 -2.40 -9.31
N ASP A 65 6.67 -2.00 -8.04
CA ASP A 65 7.43 -2.75 -7.04
C ASP A 65 6.69 -4.02 -6.59
N PRO A 66 7.30 -5.21 -6.68
CA PRO A 66 6.65 -6.45 -6.23
C PRO A 66 6.44 -6.51 -4.71
N GLY A 67 7.27 -5.82 -3.93
CA GLY A 67 7.11 -5.73 -2.47
C GLY A 67 5.89 -4.91 -2.08
N ALA A 68 5.69 -3.76 -2.73
CA ALA A 68 4.49 -2.94 -2.59
C ALA A 68 3.24 -3.70 -3.04
N THR A 69 3.30 -4.46 -4.14
CA THR A 69 2.17 -5.29 -4.59
C THR A 69 1.83 -6.39 -3.59
N SER A 70 2.83 -7.08 -3.04
CA SER A 70 2.60 -8.13 -2.03
C SER A 70 1.99 -7.54 -0.75
N ALA A 71 2.47 -6.37 -0.32
CA ALA A 71 1.89 -5.66 0.82
C ALA A 71 0.45 -5.22 0.56
N TYR A 72 0.15 -4.70 -0.63
CA TYR A 72 -1.22 -4.40 -1.04
C TYR A 72 -2.13 -5.63 -0.92
N TYR A 73 -1.72 -6.79 -1.43
CA TYR A 73 -2.53 -8.01 -1.33
C TYR A 73 -2.86 -8.42 0.11
N LEU A 74 -1.93 -8.22 1.05
CA LEU A 74 -2.20 -8.47 2.47
C LEU A 74 -3.30 -7.53 3.01
N ILE A 75 -3.24 -6.24 2.66
CA ILE A 75 -4.24 -5.25 3.08
C ILE A 75 -5.58 -5.49 2.40
N GLU A 76 -5.59 -5.82 1.10
CA GLU A 76 -6.79 -6.18 0.33
C GLU A 76 -7.49 -7.39 0.96
N THR A 77 -6.74 -8.47 1.21
CA THR A 77 -7.29 -9.68 1.84
C THR A 77 -7.85 -9.39 3.24
N ALA A 78 -7.14 -8.57 4.03
CA ALA A 78 -7.64 -8.15 5.34
C ALA A 78 -8.93 -7.32 5.19
N ALA A 79 -9.00 -6.41 4.21
CA ALA A 79 -10.20 -5.61 3.99
C ALA A 79 -11.39 -6.43 3.53
N GLU A 80 -11.20 -7.49 2.75
CA GLU A 80 -12.26 -8.45 2.42
C GLU A 80 -12.70 -9.23 3.67
N ALA A 81 -11.75 -9.71 4.48
CA ALA A 81 -12.03 -10.47 5.69
C ALA A 81 -12.79 -9.67 6.76
N PHE A 82 -12.50 -8.38 6.91
CA PHE A 82 -13.08 -7.51 7.93
C PHE A 82 -14.14 -6.53 7.40
N GLY A 83 -14.26 -6.35 6.08
CA GLY A 83 -15.10 -5.33 5.45
C GLY A 83 -16.37 -5.86 4.79
N ASP A 84 -16.36 -7.13 4.36
CA ASP A 84 -17.49 -7.77 3.67
C ASP A 84 -18.11 -8.95 4.46
N ASN A 85 -17.42 -9.45 5.49
CA ASN A 85 -17.86 -10.59 6.33
C ASN A 85 -18.05 -10.25 7.83
N ALA A 86 -18.05 -8.97 8.20
CA ALA A 86 -18.23 -8.50 9.58
C ALA A 86 -19.56 -7.78 9.78
#